data_AF-A0AAQ3U2P4-F1
#
_entry.id   AF-A0AAQ3U2P4-F1
#
_cell.length_a   1.000
_cell.length_b   1.000
_cell.length_c   1.000
_cell.angle_alpha   90.00
_cell.angle_beta   90.00
_cell.angle_gamma   90.00
#
_symmetry.space_group_name_H-M   'P 1'
#
loop_
_entity.id
_entity.type
_entity.pdbx_description
1 polymer ?
#
loop_
_entity_poly.entity_id
_entity_poly.type
_entity_poly.pdbx_seq_one_letter_code
_entity_poly.pdbx_strand_id
1 'polypeptide(L)'
;MCIDYRKLNKATKKDHFPLPFIDEMLDRLANNTHFYYLDGYSGFFQIPIHPDDQQKTTFTYPYGTFAYRRMPFGLCNASASFQRCMIAIFSNFIEDIMEVFMDDFSVHGTSFDHYLRNLEKVLKRCKEADLVLNWEKCHFMVRRGLVLGHIISEKGIEVDKAKIETVEKLPPPTDIKSLRSFLDVPFVFTEECEVAFRKIKELLIIAPIIQPPNWNMSFEIMCDASDYAVGAVLGQRKDGKVHAIYYASMTFNEAQVNYATTEKELLAVVFAFEKFRSYIVNSK
;
A
#
# COMPACT_ATOMS: atom_id res chain seq x y z
N MET A 1 1.76 -17.89 18.76
CA MET A 1 1.91 -19.22 18.11
C MET A 1 1.72 -19.02 16.61
N CYS A 2 2.68 -19.43 15.79
CA CYS A 2 2.60 -19.30 14.33
C CYS A 2 2.42 -20.69 13.74
N ILE A 3 1.38 -20.89 12.93
CA ILE A 3 1.09 -22.18 12.29
C ILE A 3 1.51 -22.09 10.82
N ASP A 4 2.25 -23.10 10.37
CA ASP A 4 2.72 -23.18 8.99
C ASP A 4 1.63 -23.70 8.04
N TYR A 5 0.84 -22.78 7.49
CA TYR A 5 -0.19 -23.07 6.50
C TYR A 5 0.31 -23.14 5.05
N ARG A 6 1.63 -23.18 4.77
CA ARG A 6 2.14 -23.16 3.37
C ARG A 6 1.54 -24.26 2.49
N LYS A 7 1.42 -25.49 3.02
CA LYS A 7 0.82 -26.61 2.27
C LYS A 7 -0.68 -26.41 2.04
N LEU A 8 -1.40 -25.96 3.07
CA LEU A 8 -2.82 -25.65 2.97
C LEU A 8 -3.06 -24.55 1.93
N ASN A 9 -2.32 -23.46 2.00
CA ASN A 9 -2.42 -22.33 1.07
C ASN A 9 -2.16 -22.72 -0.39
N LYS A 10 -1.33 -23.73 -0.64
CA LYS A 10 -1.10 -24.25 -2.01
C LYS A 10 -2.30 -25.05 -2.54
N ALA A 11 -3.03 -25.73 -1.65
CA ALA A 11 -4.22 -26.51 -2.01
C ALA A 11 -5.51 -25.66 -2.04
N THR A 12 -5.51 -24.50 -1.38
CA THR A 12 -6.65 -23.57 -1.34
C THR A 12 -6.74 -22.78 -2.64
N LYS A 13 -7.95 -22.70 -3.20
CA LYS A 13 -8.24 -21.80 -4.33
C LYS A 13 -8.03 -20.35 -3.89
N LYS A 14 -7.19 -19.61 -4.62
CA LYS A 14 -6.95 -18.20 -4.33
C LYS A 14 -8.18 -17.36 -4.65
N ASP A 15 -8.55 -16.49 -3.72
CA ASP A 15 -9.60 -15.51 -3.90
C ASP A 15 -8.98 -14.22 -4.47
N HIS A 16 -9.40 -13.83 -5.68
CA HIS A 16 -8.93 -12.63 -6.36
C HIS A 16 -9.87 -11.45 -6.08
N PHE A 17 -10.22 -11.24 -4.81
CA PHE A 17 -11.01 -10.09 -4.43
C PHE A 17 -10.23 -8.80 -4.66
N PRO A 18 -10.80 -7.78 -5.33
CA PRO A 18 -10.11 -6.53 -5.56
C PRO A 18 -9.88 -5.84 -4.23
N LEU A 19 -8.61 -5.57 -3.94
CA LEU A 19 -8.23 -4.65 -2.86
C LEU A 19 -8.20 -3.23 -3.43
N PRO A 20 -8.61 -2.22 -2.64
CA PRO A 20 -8.51 -0.84 -3.09
C PRO A 20 -7.04 -0.48 -3.32
N PHE A 21 -6.79 0.39 -4.30
CA PHE A 21 -5.45 0.90 -4.57
C PHE A 21 -5.00 1.77 -3.40
N ILE A 22 -3.88 1.39 -2.79
CA ILE A 22 -3.32 2.09 -1.63
C ILE A 22 -3.10 3.55 -1.96
N ASP A 23 -2.53 3.83 -3.14
CA ASP A 23 -2.19 5.19 -3.57
C ASP A 23 -3.44 6.08 -3.64
N GLU A 24 -4.54 5.60 -4.23
CA GLU A 24 -5.80 6.34 -4.29
C GLU A 24 -6.38 6.62 -2.90
N MET A 25 -6.27 5.65 -1.98
CA MET A 25 -6.72 5.82 -0.60
C MET A 25 -5.86 6.85 0.13
N LEU A 26 -4.53 6.79 -0.02
CA LEU A 26 -3.61 7.76 0.55
C LEU A 26 -3.86 9.17 -0.02
N ASP A 27 -4.16 9.28 -1.31
CA ASP A 27 -4.47 10.54 -1.99
C ASP A 27 -5.76 11.19 -1.49
N ARG A 28 -6.80 10.39 -1.19
CA ARG A 28 -8.04 10.91 -0.59
C ARG A 28 -7.85 11.35 0.87
N LEU A 29 -6.93 10.71 1.58
CA LEU A 29 -6.59 11.09 2.95
C LEU A 29 -5.69 12.33 3.00
N ALA A 30 -4.69 12.41 2.13
CA ALA A 30 -3.79 13.54 1.98
C ALA A 30 -4.57 14.74 1.43
N ASN A 31 -4.91 15.69 2.31
CA ASN A 31 -5.63 16.97 2.13
C ASN A 31 -6.52 17.27 3.33
N ASN A 32 -6.71 16.29 4.22
CA ASN A 32 -7.42 16.47 5.48
C ASN A 32 -6.52 17.13 6.53
N THR A 33 -7.12 17.98 7.37
CA THR A 33 -6.40 18.72 8.42
C THR A 33 -6.25 17.89 9.71
N HIS A 34 -7.20 17.00 9.96
CA HIS A 34 -7.25 16.15 11.13
C HIS A 34 -7.54 14.71 10.70
N PHE A 35 -7.02 13.76 11.46
CA PHE A 35 -7.16 12.35 11.16
C PHE A 35 -7.60 11.58 12.41
N TYR A 36 -8.43 10.58 12.17
CA TYR A 36 -8.88 9.64 13.17
C TYR A 36 -8.57 8.25 12.63
N TYR A 37 -7.58 7.61 13.24
CA TYR A 37 -7.14 6.27 12.88
C TYR A 37 -7.70 5.29 13.90
N LEU A 38 -8.42 4.29 13.41
CA LEU A 38 -8.93 3.21 14.23
C LEU A 38 -8.28 1.91 13.75
N ASP A 39 -7.95 1.03 14.69
CA ASP A 39 -7.33 -0.27 14.41
C ASP A 39 -8.30 -1.38 14.87
N GLY A 40 -8.53 -2.37 14.01
CA GLY A 40 -9.34 -3.54 14.36
C GLY A 40 -8.62 -4.44 15.37
N TYR A 41 -9.23 -4.69 16.54
CA TYR A 41 -8.62 -5.53 17.57
C TYR A 41 -8.47 -6.97 17.09
N SER A 42 -7.23 -7.46 17.03
CA SER A 42 -6.94 -8.83 16.57
C SER A 42 -7.51 -9.16 15.19
N GLY A 43 -7.68 -8.13 14.33
CA GLY A 43 -8.04 -8.20 12.91
C GLY A 43 -8.82 -9.44 12.48
N PHE A 44 -8.13 -10.37 11.82
CA PHE A 44 -8.70 -11.59 11.27
C PHE A 44 -9.45 -12.48 12.27
N PHE A 45 -9.06 -12.52 13.55
CA PHE A 45 -9.72 -13.37 14.55
C PHE A 45 -11.15 -12.94 14.88
N GLN A 46 -11.60 -11.78 14.40
CA GLN A 46 -12.99 -11.37 14.52
C GLN A 46 -13.90 -12.11 13.53
N ILE A 47 -13.35 -12.62 12.41
CA ILE A 47 -14.14 -13.26 11.36
C ILE A 47 -14.29 -14.77 11.64
N PRO A 48 -15.54 -15.29 11.70
CA PRO A 48 -15.77 -16.72 11.87
C PRO A 48 -15.41 -17.51 10.62
N ILE A 49 -14.78 -18.67 10.82
CA ILE A 49 -14.56 -19.65 9.76
C ILE A 49 -15.82 -20.50 9.62
N HIS A 50 -16.26 -20.73 8.39
CA HIS A 50 -17.37 -21.63 8.10
C HIS A 50 -17.14 -23.01 8.76
N PRO A 51 -18.13 -23.61 9.45
CA PRO A 51 -17.93 -24.86 10.21
C PRO A 51 -17.23 -25.97 9.43
N ASP A 52 -17.57 -26.16 8.15
CA ASP A 52 -16.99 -27.20 7.29
C ASP A 52 -15.50 -27.00 6.97
N ASP A 53 -15.02 -25.76 7.08
CA ASP A 53 -13.65 -25.36 6.79
C ASP A 53 -12.77 -25.30 8.04
N GLN A 54 -13.35 -25.32 9.25
CA GLN A 54 -12.59 -25.22 10.51
C GLN A 54 -11.55 -26.34 10.63
N GLN A 55 -11.92 -27.57 10.26
CA GLN A 55 -11.01 -28.73 10.26
C GLN A 55 -9.77 -28.55 9.36
N LYS A 56 -9.82 -27.68 8.35
CA LYS A 56 -8.68 -27.41 7.47
C LYS A 56 -7.60 -26.59 8.19
N THR A 57 -7.98 -25.86 9.24
CA THR A 57 -7.08 -25.04 10.07
C THR A 57 -6.49 -25.82 11.25
N THR A 58 -6.57 -27.16 11.19
CA THR A 58 -6.10 -28.01 12.27
C THR A 58 -4.59 -27.91 12.44
N PHE A 59 -4.15 -27.83 13.70
CA PHE A 59 -2.74 -27.88 14.09
C PHE A 59 -2.54 -28.78 15.31
N THR A 60 -1.35 -29.36 15.41
CA THR A 60 -0.98 -30.22 16.52
C THR A 60 -0.16 -29.44 17.54
N TYR A 61 -0.52 -29.59 18.80
CA TYR A 61 0.21 -29.09 19.97
C TYR A 61 0.59 -30.30 20.85
N PRO A 62 1.61 -30.24 21.71
CA PRO A 62 2.06 -31.40 22.50
C PRO A 62 0.97 -32.14 23.30
N TYR A 63 -0.14 -31.48 23.62
CA TYR A 63 -1.25 -32.04 24.40
C TYR A 63 -2.53 -32.31 23.60
N GLY A 64 -2.51 -32.14 22.27
CA GLY A 64 -3.69 -32.40 21.46
C GLY A 64 -3.69 -31.77 20.08
N THR A 65 -4.76 -32.04 19.35
CA THR A 65 -5.02 -31.48 18.03
C THR A 65 -6.16 -30.47 18.15
N PHE A 66 -5.93 -29.25 17.66
CA PHE A 66 -6.86 -28.14 17.78
C PHE A 66 -7.14 -27.54 16.41
N ALA A 67 -8.32 -26.95 16.25
CA ALA A 67 -8.72 -26.24 15.03
C ALA A 67 -9.22 -24.85 15.38
N TYR A 68 -9.02 -23.90 14.48
CA TYR A 68 -9.50 -22.54 14.68
C TYR A 68 -10.98 -22.41 14.32
N ARG A 69 -11.74 -21.73 15.18
CA ARG A 69 -13.14 -21.31 14.91
C ARG A 69 -13.22 -19.94 14.22
N ARG A 70 -12.16 -19.14 14.37
CA ARG A 70 -12.02 -17.79 13.84
C ARG A 70 -10.77 -17.71 12.97
N MET A 71 -10.75 -16.84 11.98
CA MET A 71 -9.72 -16.82 10.95
C MET A 71 -8.33 -16.52 11.53
N PRO A 72 -7.37 -17.48 11.53
CA PRO A 72 -6.02 -17.24 12.02
C PRO A 72 -5.16 -16.53 10.97
N PHE A 73 -4.10 -15.89 11.45
CA PHE A 73 -3.02 -15.42 10.60
C PHE A 73 -2.36 -16.58 9.81
N GLY A 74 -1.88 -16.27 8.61
CA GLY A 74 -1.16 -17.20 7.75
C GLY A 74 -2.00 -17.89 6.68
N LEU A 75 -3.33 -17.72 6.66
CA LEU A 75 -4.18 -18.19 5.57
C LEU A 75 -4.09 -17.25 4.36
N CYS A 76 -3.97 -17.82 3.16
CA CYS A 76 -3.78 -17.06 1.91
C CYS A 76 -4.93 -16.10 1.54
N ASN A 77 -6.17 -16.42 1.94
CA ASN A 77 -7.35 -15.62 1.60
C ASN A 77 -7.84 -14.75 2.80
N ALA A 78 -7.06 -14.64 3.88
CA ALA A 78 -7.49 -13.93 5.08
C ALA A 78 -7.75 -12.44 4.81
N SER A 79 -6.78 -11.76 4.18
CA SER A 79 -6.90 -10.34 3.82
C SER A 79 -8.08 -10.06 2.88
N ALA A 80 -8.26 -10.90 1.85
CA ALA A 80 -9.38 -10.76 0.91
C ALA A 80 -10.74 -10.92 1.59
N SER A 81 -10.86 -11.92 2.47
CA SER A 81 -12.09 -12.16 3.24
C SER A 81 -12.38 -11.02 4.21
N PHE A 82 -11.34 -10.48 4.85
CA PHE A 82 -11.46 -9.34 5.75
C PHE A 82 -11.88 -8.07 5.02
N GLN A 83 -11.22 -7.74 3.91
CA GLN A 83 -11.59 -6.57 3.10
C GLN A 83 -13.03 -6.67 2.60
N ARG A 84 -13.45 -7.85 2.14
CA ARG A 84 -14.85 -8.08 1.71
C ARG A 84 -15.84 -7.86 2.84
N CYS A 85 -15.51 -8.32 4.04
CA CYS A 85 -16.33 -8.11 5.24
C CYS A 85 -16.45 -6.60 5.56
N MET A 86 -15.33 -5.88 5.57
CA MET A 86 -15.32 -4.44 5.84
C MET A 86 -16.11 -3.65 4.80
N ILE A 87 -15.96 -3.97 3.52
CA ILE A 87 -16.77 -3.35 2.46
C ILE A 87 -18.26 -3.66 2.65
N ALA A 88 -18.63 -4.87 3.05
CA ALA A 88 -20.03 -5.19 3.32
C ALA A 88 -20.60 -4.36 4.49
N ILE A 89 -19.85 -4.20 5.58
CA ILE A 89 -20.26 -3.46 6.78
C ILE A 89 -20.32 -1.95 6.54
N PHE A 90 -19.35 -1.41 5.81
CA PHE A 90 -19.12 0.03 5.64
C PHE A 90 -19.41 0.55 4.23
N SER A 91 -20.01 -0.24 3.35
CA SER A 91 -20.29 0.11 1.94
C SER A 91 -20.85 1.54 1.74
N ASN A 92 -21.75 1.99 2.62
CA ASN A 92 -22.37 3.32 2.52
C ASN A 92 -21.48 4.47 3.05
N PHE A 93 -20.35 4.16 3.67
CA PHE A 93 -19.45 5.11 4.34
C PHE A 93 -18.09 5.24 3.65
N ILE A 94 -17.65 4.19 2.94
CA ILE A 94 -16.38 4.17 2.21
C ILE A 94 -16.40 5.27 1.12
N GLU A 95 -15.27 5.94 0.90
CA GLU A 95 -15.06 7.10 0.00
C GLU A 95 -15.70 8.43 0.45
N ASP A 96 -16.80 8.40 1.22
CA ASP A 96 -17.52 9.62 1.66
C ASP A 96 -17.09 10.12 3.05
N ILE A 97 -17.07 9.23 4.04
CA ILE A 97 -16.72 9.61 5.43
C ILE A 97 -15.57 8.80 6.02
N MET A 98 -15.23 7.66 5.42
CA MET A 98 -14.12 6.83 5.87
C MET A 98 -13.43 6.08 4.73
N GLU A 99 -12.21 5.64 5.00
CA GLU A 99 -11.48 4.69 4.18
C GLU A 99 -11.07 3.50 5.04
N VAL A 100 -11.11 2.30 4.45
CA VAL A 100 -10.78 1.05 5.15
C VAL A 100 -9.86 0.19 4.31
N PHE A 101 -8.72 -0.17 4.89
CA PHE A 101 -7.79 -1.12 4.32
C PHE A 101 -7.43 -2.19 5.34
N MET A 102 -8.00 -3.38 5.16
CA MET A 102 -7.92 -4.45 6.15
C MET A 102 -8.27 -3.90 7.55
N ASP A 103 -7.36 -4.04 8.52
CA ASP A 103 -7.56 -3.66 9.92
C ASP A 103 -7.41 -2.15 10.18
N ASP A 104 -6.94 -1.37 9.20
CA ASP A 104 -6.71 0.06 9.31
C ASP A 104 -7.94 0.84 8.80
N PHE A 105 -8.56 1.60 9.70
CA PHE A 105 -9.69 2.47 9.40
C PHE A 105 -9.26 3.92 9.55
N SER A 106 -9.69 4.77 8.63
CA SER A 106 -9.45 6.21 8.70
C SER A 106 -10.73 6.97 8.45
N VAL A 107 -11.06 7.92 9.30
CA VAL A 107 -12.27 8.76 9.18
C VAL A 107 -11.85 10.16 8.74
N HIS A 108 -12.50 10.68 7.70
CA HIS A 108 -12.25 12.01 7.14
C HIS A 108 -13.44 12.95 7.34
N GLY A 109 -13.18 14.25 7.16
CA GLY A 109 -14.15 15.32 7.43
C GLY A 109 -13.59 16.69 7.10
N THR A 110 -14.47 17.68 6.98
CA THR A 110 -14.08 19.06 6.58
C THR A 110 -13.95 20.02 7.76
N SER A 111 -14.50 19.68 8.92
CA SER A 111 -14.43 20.47 10.15
C SER A 111 -14.49 19.56 11.37
N PHE A 112 -14.05 20.07 12.53
CA PHE A 112 -14.06 19.32 13.79
C PHE A 112 -15.42 18.66 14.09
N ASP A 113 -16.51 19.42 13.96
CA ASP A 113 -17.86 18.89 14.18
C ASP A 113 -18.22 17.80 13.17
N HIS A 114 -17.74 17.92 11.93
CA HIS A 114 -17.97 16.91 10.91
C HIS A 114 -17.24 15.61 11.25
N TYR A 115 -15.98 15.69 11.67
CA TYR A 115 -15.21 14.52 12.10
C TYR A 115 -15.86 13.81 13.28
N LEU A 116 -16.32 14.55 14.29
CA LEU A 116 -16.94 13.95 15.46
C LEU A 116 -18.24 13.23 15.10
N ARG A 117 -19.07 13.84 14.24
CA ARG A 117 -20.29 13.21 13.72
C ARG A 117 -19.99 11.97 12.87
N ASN A 118 -18.96 12.01 12.03
CA ASN A 118 -18.55 10.88 11.20
C ASN A 118 -18.01 9.74 12.07
N LEU A 119 -17.16 10.06 13.04
CA LEU A 119 -16.64 9.09 14.01
C LEU A 119 -17.76 8.42 14.80
N GLU A 120 -18.75 9.18 15.26
CA GLU A 120 -19.91 8.64 15.98
C GLU A 120 -20.68 7.61 15.11
N LYS A 121 -20.94 7.93 13.84
CA LYS A 121 -21.59 7.00 12.89
C LYS A 121 -20.77 5.73 12.69
N VAL A 122 -19.45 5.86 12.52
CA VAL A 122 -18.53 4.72 12.33
C VAL A 122 -18.51 3.85 13.58
N LEU A 123 -18.32 4.42 14.77
CA LEU A 123 -18.32 3.68 16.03
C LEU A 123 -19.66 2.99 16.32
N LYS A 124 -20.78 3.63 15.96
CA LYS A 124 -22.11 3.02 16.05
C LYS A 124 -22.21 1.79 15.15
N ARG A 125 -21.74 1.89 13.89
CA ARG A 125 -21.72 0.76 12.96
C ARG A 125 -20.79 -0.36 13.43
N CYS A 126 -19.64 -0.05 14.04
CA CYS A 126 -18.77 -1.06 14.64
C CYS A 126 -19.51 -1.84 15.73
N LYS A 127 -20.26 -1.16 16.60
CA LYS A 127 -21.08 -1.83 17.64
C LYS A 127 -22.19 -2.69 17.05
N GLU A 128 -22.87 -2.21 16.01
CA GLU A 128 -23.93 -2.97 15.31
C GLU A 128 -23.39 -4.25 14.65
N ALA A 129 -22.15 -4.20 14.14
CA ALA A 129 -21.49 -5.30 13.46
C ALA A 129 -20.66 -6.22 14.37
N ASP A 130 -20.67 -5.98 15.69
CA ASP A 130 -19.82 -6.67 16.67
C ASP A 130 -18.31 -6.62 16.32
N LEU A 131 -17.88 -5.48 15.75
CA LEU A 131 -16.50 -5.20 15.40
C LEU A 131 -15.80 -4.49 16.56
N VAL A 132 -14.78 -5.13 17.11
CA VAL A 132 -13.97 -4.64 18.22
C VAL A 132 -12.77 -3.87 17.70
N LEU A 133 -12.55 -2.69 18.27
CA LEU A 133 -11.41 -1.81 17.95
C LEU A 133 -10.35 -1.87 19.06
N ASN A 134 -9.09 -1.73 18.68
CA ASN A 134 -7.95 -1.67 19.60
C ASN A 134 -7.70 -0.24 20.05
N TRP A 135 -8.21 0.12 21.22
CA TRP A 135 -8.10 1.49 21.74
C TRP A 135 -6.65 1.98 21.90
N GLU A 136 -5.68 1.09 22.17
CA GLU A 136 -4.26 1.46 22.34
C GLU A 136 -3.60 1.90 21.04
N LYS A 137 -4.12 1.41 19.91
CA LYS A 137 -3.65 1.76 18.57
C LYS A 137 -4.53 2.77 17.85
N CYS A 138 -5.69 3.09 18.41
CA CYS A 138 -6.54 4.15 17.89
C CYS A 138 -5.93 5.52 18.20
N HIS A 139 -5.87 6.39 17.20
CA HIS A 139 -5.38 7.75 17.31
C HIS A 139 -6.50 8.72 16.93
N PHE A 140 -6.86 9.63 17.82
CA PHE A 140 -7.97 10.55 17.63
C PHE A 140 -7.44 11.98 17.44
N MET A 141 -7.97 12.68 16.44
CA MET A 141 -7.70 14.10 16.19
C MET A 141 -6.20 14.43 16.03
N VAL A 142 -5.47 13.59 15.30
CA VAL A 142 -4.06 13.85 15.01
C VAL A 142 -3.91 14.67 13.74
N ARG A 143 -2.92 15.57 13.68
CA ARG A 143 -2.61 16.37 12.47
C ARG A 143 -1.72 15.65 11.46
N ARG A 144 -1.08 14.57 11.93
CA ARG A 144 -0.27 13.66 11.13
C ARG A 144 -0.48 12.24 11.65
N GLY A 145 -0.44 11.24 10.79
CA GLY A 145 -0.40 9.86 11.25
C GLY A 145 0.09 8.88 10.22
N LEU A 146 0.39 7.67 10.69
CA LEU A 146 0.96 6.59 9.90
C LEU A 146 -0.16 5.73 9.33
N VAL A 147 -0.27 5.67 8.01
CA VAL A 147 -1.25 4.86 7.28
C VAL A 147 -0.50 4.00 6.28
N LEU A 148 -0.63 2.68 6.39
CA LEU A 148 0.05 1.72 5.50
C LEU A 148 1.57 1.97 5.39
N GLY A 149 2.16 2.52 6.46
CA GLY A 149 3.58 2.85 6.53
C GLY A 149 3.99 4.14 5.81
N HIS A 150 3.04 5.03 5.51
CA HIS A 150 3.25 6.39 5.03
C HIS A 150 2.75 7.40 6.07
N ILE A 151 3.50 8.48 6.28
CA ILE A 151 3.06 9.59 7.15
C ILE A 151 2.16 10.50 6.30
N ILE A 152 0.88 10.55 6.62
CA ILE A 152 -0.07 11.46 6.00
C ILE A 152 -0.18 12.73 6.85
N SER A 153 -0.15 13.89 6.20
CA SER A 153 -0.43 15.19 6.81
C SER A 153 -1.14 16.12 5.81
N GLU A 154 -1.53 17.31 6.27
CA GLU A 154 -2.02 18.39 5.40
C GLU A 154 -1.01 18.77 4.29
N LYS A 155 0.29 18.55 4.52
CA LYS A 155 1.34 18.85 3.53
C LYS A 155 1.42 17.83 2.40
N GLY A 156 0.82 16.66 2.57
CA GLY A 156 0.91 15.54 1.63
C GLY A 156 1.38 14.24 2.28
N ILE A 157 1.94 13.36 1.45
CA ILE A 157 2.35 12.00 1.81
C ILE A 157 3.87 11.98 1.97
N GLU A 158 4.32 11.60 3.16
CA GLU A 158 5.72 11.49 3.54
C GLU A 158 6.08 10.01 3.84
N VAL A 159 7.35 9.65 3.67
CA VAL A 159 7.85 8.33 4.10
C VAL A 159 8.12 8.36 5.60
N ASP A 160 7.76 7.28 6.30
CA ASP A 160 8.04 7.13 7.73
C ASP A 160 9.55 7.22 8.03
N LYS A 161 9.92 8.06 9.00
CA LYS A 161 11.30 8.21 9.47
C LYS A 161 11.92 6.90 9.91
N ALA A 162 11.14 5.99 10.51
CA ALA A 162 11.65 4.67 10.89
C ALA A 162 12.09 3.84 9.67
N LYS A 163 11.36 3.95 8.55
CA LYS A 163 11.77 3.33 7.28
C LYS A 163 13.01 4.01 6.72
N ILE A 164 13.09 5.33 6.79
CA ILE A 164 14.27 6.11 6.37
C ILE A 164 15.52 5.68 7.15
N GLU A 165 15.45 5.61 8.47
CA GLU A 165 16.56 5.16 9.32
C GLU A 165 16.97 3.71 9.04
N THR A 166 16.00 2.84 8.73
CA THR A 166 16.27 1.45 8.36
C THR A 166 17.02 1.37 7.03
N VAL A 167 16.61 2.17 6.04
CA VAL A 167 17.29 2.27 4.75
C VAL A 167 18.69 2.88 4.91
N GLU A 168 18.84 3.92 5.73
CA GLU A 168 20.13 4.58 6.02
C GLU A 168 21.14 3.60 6.64
N LYS A 169 20.69 2.73 7.55
CA LYS A 169 21.53 1.72 8.21
C LYS A 169 21.70 0.43 7.39
N LEU A 170 21.04 0.31 6.23
CA LEU A 170 21.08 -0.90 5.42
C LEU A 170 22.50 -1.13 4.87
N PRO A 171 23.15 -2.27 5.16
CA PRO A 171 24.45 -2.58 4.61
C PRO A 171 24.35 -2.91 3.11
N PRO A 172 25.43 -2.74 2.33
CA PRO A 172 25.48 -3.21 0.95
C PRO A 172 25.18 -4.71 0.86
N PRO A 173 24.42 -5.17 -0.14
CA PRO A 173 24.07 -6.57 -0.29
C PRO A 173 25.32 -7.43 -0.56
N THR A 174 25.58 -8.40 0.32
CA THR A 174 26.76 -9.28 0.24
C THR A 174 26.46 -10.68 -0.31
N ASP A 175 25.17 -11.06 -0.44
CA ASP A 175 24.75 -12.38 -0.90
C ASP A 175 23.59 -12.29 -1.92
N ILE A 176 23.75 -13.02 -3.03
CA ILE A 176 22.78 -13.26 -4.10
C ILE A 176 21.43 -13.74 -3.55
N LYS A 177 21.41 -14.39 -2.38
CA LYS A 177 20.16 -14.81 -1.72
C LYS A 177 19.24 -13.65 -1.34
N SER A 178 19.75 -12.43 -1.23
CA SER A 178 19.02 -11.20 -0.88
C SER A 178 18.37 -10.51 -2.10
N LEU A 179 18.89 -10.77 -3.31
CA LEU A 179 18.50 -10.14 -4.58
C LEU A 179 17.76 -11.11 -5.54
N ARG A 180 17.36 -12.28 -5.03
CA ARG A 180 17.26 -13.58 -5.72
C ARG A 180 16.72 -13.68 -7.16
N SER A 181 17.50 -14.50 -7.89
CA SER A 181 17.12 -15.64 -8.75
C SER A 181 16.54 -15.35 -10.14
N PHE A 182 17.41 -15.19 -11.15
CA PHE A 182 17.19 -15.76 -12.49
C PHE A 182 18.45 -15.95 -13.37
N LEU A 183 19.67 -15.69 -12.88
CA LEU A 183 20.89 -15.80 -13.71
C LEU A 183 21.96 -16.63 -13.00
N ASP A 184 22.54 -17.60 -13.71
CA ASP A 184 23.65 -18.49 -13.30
C ASP A 184 25.02 -17.75 -13.26
N VAL A 185 24.99 -16.43 -13.03
CA VAL A 185 26.18 -15.59 -12.98
C VAL A 185 26.47 -15.23 -11.52
N PRO A 186 27.70 -15.42 -11.01
CA PRO A 186 28.07 -14.93 -9.68
C PRO A 186 27.93 -13.41 -9.66
N PHE A 187 27.03 -12.90 -8.82
CA PHE A 187 26.91 -11.48 -8.55
C PHE A 187 28.21 -10.98 -7.92
N VAL A 188 28.92 -10.12 -8.63
CA VAL A 188 30.05 -9.37 -8.10
C VAL A 188 29.52 -7.99 -7.78
N PHE A 189 29.49 -7.64 -6.50
CA PHE A 189 29.17 -6.29 -6.07
C PHE A 189 30.35 -5.37 -6.39
N THR A 190 30.30 -4.73 -7.56
CA THR A 190 31.39 -3.88 -8.04
C THR A 190 31.35 -2.50 -7.39
N GLU A 191 32.36 -1.68 -7.66
CA GLU A 191 32.38 -0.29 -7.22
C GLU A 191 31.21 0.52 -7.80
N GLU A 192 30.81 0.24 -9.06
CA GLU A 192 29.63 0.85 -9.65
C GLU A 192 28.34 0.46 -8.92
N CYS A 193 28.23 -0.78 -8.44
CA CYS A 193 27.11 -1.22 -7.61
C CYS A 193 27.06 -0.48 -6.27
N GLU A 194 28.21 -0.24 -5.63
CA GLU A 194 28.29 0.54 -4.38
C GLU A 194 27.85 1.98 -4.61
N VAL A 195 28.31 2.62 -5.69
CA VAL A 195 27.90 3.98 -6.05
C VAL A 195 26.39 4.05 -6.30
N ALA A 196 25.83 3.11 -7.08
CA ALA A 196 24.40 3.04 -7.34
C ALA A 196 23.59 2.79 -6.05
N PHE A 197 24.06 1.88 -5.19
CA PHE A 197 23.42 1.56 -3.91
C PHE A 197 23.38 2.78 -2.98
N ARG A 198 24.50 3.50 -2.83
CA ARG A 198 24.55 4.76 -2.07
C ARG A 198 23.63 5.80 -2.66
N LYS A 199 23.60 5.94 -3.99
CA LYS A 199 22.75 6.91 -4.65
C LYS A 199 21.26 6.65 -4.41
N ILE A 200 20.83 5.39 -4.48
CA ILE A 200 19.45 4.99 -4.18
C ILE A 200 19.13 5.28 -2.72
N LYS A 201 20.02 4.96 -1.78
CA LYS A 201 19.82 5.29 -0.36
C LYS A 201 19.66 6.78 -0.13
N GLU A 202 20.52 7.61 -0.70
CA GLU A 202 20.41 9.07 -0.62
C GLU A 202 19.07 9.57 -1.18
N LEU A 203 18.66 9.10 -2.36
CA LEU A 203 17.41 9.51 -2.99
C LEU A 203 16.18 9.07 -2.20
N LEU A 204 16.19 7.90 -1.56
CA LEU A 204 15.11 7.43 -0.69
C LEU A 204 15.00 8.24 0.61
N ILE A 205 16.12 8.75 1.12
CA ILE A 205 16.16 9.61 2.32
C ILE A 205 15.70 11.04 2.00
N ILE A 206 16.08 11.56 0.83
CA ILE A 206 15.76 12.92 0.37
C ILE A 206 14.39 12.97 -0.34
N ALA A 207 13.76 11.80 -0.55
CA ALA A 207 12.53 11.65 -1.34
C ALA A 207 11.53 12.78 -1.02
N PRO A 208 11.15 13.58 -2.04
CA PRO A 208 10.34 14.76 -1.82
C PRO A 208 8.96 14.39 -1.29
N ILE A 209 8.33 15.32 -0.57
CA ILE A 209 6.93 15.19 -0.16
C ILE A 209 6.09 15.08 -1.42
N ILE A 210 5.45 13.93 -1.61
CA ILE A 210 4.51 13.72 -2.71
C ILE A 210 3.23 14.48 -2.36
N GLN A 211 2.77 15.29 -3.32
CA GLN A 211 1.52 16.02 -3.16
C GLN A 211 0.35 15.15 -3.62
N PRO A 212 -0.78 15.15 -2.89
CA PRO A 212 -1.99 14.52 -3.38
C PRO A 212 -2.47 15.21 -4.66
N PRO A 213 -3.13 14.47 -5.57
CA PRO A 213 -3.69 15.02 -6.79
C PRO A 213 -4.82 16.01 -6.47
N ASN A 214 -4.79 17.16 -7.13
CA ASN A 214 -5.95 18.05 -7.21
C ASN A 214 -6.74 17.75 -8.49
N TRP A 215 -7.87 17.05 -8.37
CA TRP A 215 -8.69 16.65 -9.51
C TRP A 215 -9.27 17.79 -10.35
N ASN A 216 -9.20 19.04 -9.87
CA ASN A 216 -9.61 20.23 -10.63
C ASN A 216 -8.46 20.82 -11.48
N MET A 217 -7.27 20.23 -11.44
CA MET A 217 -6.10 20.69 -12.17
C MET A 217 -5.69 19.65 -13.21
N SER A 218 -5.18 20.12 -14.35
CA SER A 218 -4.65 19.25 -15.40
C SER A 218 -3.41 18.51 -14.92
N PHE A 219 -3.36 17.21 -15.18
CA PHE A 219 -2.16 16.40 -14.96
C PHE A 219 -1.12 16.66 -16.05
N GLU A 220 0.15 16.72 -15.66
CA GLU A 220 1.31 16.72 -16.55
C GLU A 220 2.07 15.40 -16.35
N ILE A 221 2.38 14.73 -17.46
CA ILE A 221 3.19 13.50 -17.46
C ILE A 221 4.51 13.82 -18.14
N MET A 222 5.59 13.52 -17.44
CA MET A 222 6.95 13.60 -17.97
C MET A 222 7.48 12.18 -18.07
N CYS A 223 7.90 11.75 -19.26
CA CYS A 223 8.50 10.44 -19.49
C CYS A 223 9.88 10.62 -20.10
N ASP A 224 10.76 9.68 -19.80
CA ASP A 224 12.12 9.62 -20.34
C ASP A 224 12.53 8.15 -20.48
N ALA A 225 13.32 7.87 -21.52
CA ALA A 225 13.88 6.53 -21.73
C ALA A 225 15.40 6.57 -21.72
N SER A 226 15.99 5.59 -21.05
CA SER A 226 17.42 5.30 -21.11
C SER A 226 17.67 4.07 -21.98
N ASP A 227 18.92 3.64 -22.10
CA ASP A 227 19.25 2.43 -22.84
C ASP A 227 18.67 1.15 -22.21
N TYR A 228 18.36 1.18 -20.91
CA TYR A 228 18.04 -0.01 -20.11
C TYR A 228 16.68 0.06 -19.39
N ALA A 229 16.07 1.23 -19.30
CA ALA A 229 14.85 1.45 -18.53
C ALA A 229 14.09 2.69 -18.97
N VAL A 230 12.81 2.74 -18.62
CA VAL A 230 11.95 3.93 -18.74
C VAL A 230 11.63 4.49 -17.36
N GLY A 231 11.50 5.82 -17.31
CA GLY A 231 11.01 6.58 -16.17
C GLY A 231 9.82 7.43 -16.56
N ALA A 232 8.88 7.59 -15.64
CA ALA A 232 7.73 8.47 -15.80
C ALA A 232 7.40 9.17 -14.47
N VAL A 233 7.01 10.44 -14.55
CA VAL A 233 6.57 11.26 -13.42
C VAL A 233 5.20 11.83 -13.75
N LEU A 234 4.23 11.57 -12.88
CA LEU A 234 2.94 12.25 -12.86
C LEU A 234 3.04 13.44 -11.93
N GLY A 235 2.65 14.62 -12.40
CA GLY A 235 2.65 15.83 -11.59
C GLY A 235 1.56 16.81 -11.98
N GLN A 236 1.47 17.90 -11.22
CA GLN A 236 0.57 19.02 -11.49
C GLN A 236 1.31 20.33 -11.34
N ARG A 237 1.02 21.29 -12.23
CA ARG A 237 1.66 22.60 -12.21
C ARG A 237 0.89 23.57 -11.31
N LYS A 238 1.52 24.01 -10.23
CA LYS A 238 1.00 25.03 -9.32
C LYS A 238 2.02 26.16 -9.20
N ASP A 239 1.57 27.40 -9.39
CA ASP A 239 2.42 28.60 -9.28
C ASP A 239 3.70 28.54 -10.15
N GLY A 240 3.60 27.94 -11.34
CA GLY A 240 4.71 27.78 -12.28
C GLY A 240 5.71 26.67 -11.93
N LYS A 241 5.50 25.93 -10.85
CA LYS A 241 6.32 24.77 -10.44
C LYS A 241 5.55 23.47 -10.63
N VAL A 242 6.25 22.43 -11.09
CA VAL A 242 5.69 21.07 -11.18
C VAL A 242 5.82 20.40 -9.81
N HIS A 243 4.68 20.00 -9.26
CA HIS A 243 4.60 19.20 -8.04
C HIS A 243 4.37 17.75 -8.42
N ALA A 244 5.25 16.86 -7.97
CA ALA A 244 5.14 15.44 -8.27
C ALA A 244 4.07 14.76 -7.39
N ILE A 245 3.27 13.91 -8.04
CA ILE A 245 2.21 13.08 -7.47
C ILE A 245 2.65 11.62 -7.49
N TYR A 246 3.34 11.18 -8.54
CA TYR A 246 3.77 9.79 -8.65
C TYR A 246 5.04 9.65 -9.48
N TYR A 247 5.94 8.77 -9.05
CA TYR A 247 7.11 8.34 -9.82
C TYR A 247 6.97 6.87 -10.19
N ALA A 248 7.12 6.55 -11.48
CA ALA A 248 7.08 5.18 -11.98
C ALA A 248 8.34 4.90 -12.82
N SER A 249 8.85 3.69 -12.76
CA SER A 249 9.94 3.23 -13.63
C SER A 249 9.83 1.75 -13.94
N MET A 250 10.43 1.34 -15.05
CA MET A 250 10.48 -0.05 -15.48
C MET A 250 11.77 -0.32 -16.25
N THR A 251 12.46 -1.39 -15.88
CA THR A 251 13.61 -1.92 -16.63
C THR A 251 13.16 -2.71 -17.85
N PHE A 252 13.91 -2.62 -18.94
CA PHE A 252 13.62 -3.35 -20.18
C PHE A 252 13.89 -4.86 -20.07
N ASN A 253 13.10 -5.64 -20.80
CA ASN A 253 13.40 -7.03 -21.10
C ASN A 253 14.37 -7.16 -22.30
N GLU A 254 14.86 -8.37 -22.59
CA GLU A 254 15.83 -8.61 -23.67
C GLU A 254 15.40 -8.08 -25.04
N ALA A 255 14.10 -8.13 -25.36
CA ALA A 255 13.59 -7.61 -26.62
C ALA A 255 13.57 -6.07 -26.62
N GLN A 256 13.11 -5.46 -25.53
CA GLN A 256 12.97 -4.00 -25.38
C GLN A 256 14.32 -3.28 -25.33
N VAL A 257 15.38 -3.92 -24.82
CA VAL A 257 16.74 -3.35 -24.84
C VAL A 257 17.20 -3.07 -26.27
N ASN A 258 16.77 -3.89 -27.24
CA ASN A 258 17.14 -3.78 -28.64
C ASN A 258 16.30 -2.79 -29.45
N TYR A 259 15.30 -2.16 -28.84
CA TYR A 259 14.48 -1.14 -29.50
C TYR A 259 15.32 0.09 -29.87
N ALA A 260 14.96 0.74 -30.97
CA ALA A 260 15.55 2.04 -31.32
C ALA A 260 15.19 3.09 -30.26
N THR A 261 15.98 4.15 -30.13
CA THR A 261 15.74 5.21 -29.14
C THR A 261 14.32 5.78 -29.24
N THR A 262 13.81 6.00 -30.46
CA THR A 262 12.43 6.48 -30.67
C THR A 262 11.36 5.49 -30.20
N GLU A 263 11.59 4.19 -30.35
CA GLU A 263 10.69 3.14 -29.88
C GLU A 263 10.73 3.02 -28.35
N LYS A 264 11.90 3.23 -27.74
CA LYS A 264 12.06 3.28 -26.27
C LYS A 264 11.34 4.49 -25.68
N GLU A 265 11.43 5.66 -26.31
CA GLU A 265 10.67 6.85 -25.91
C GLU A 265 9.15 6.62 -26.02
N LEU A 266 8.70 6.00 -27.12
CA LEU A 266 7.28 5.66 -27.27
C LEU A 266 6.83 4.64 -26.20
N LEU A 267 7.68 3.65 -25.89
CA LEU A 267 7.42 2.70 -24.81
C LEU A 267 7.33 3.39 -23.45
N ALA A 268 8.12 4.43 -23.18
CA ALA A 268 8.02 5.24 -21.96
C ALA A 268 6.65 5.92 -21.85
N VAL A 269 6.15 6.47 -22.96
CA VAL A 269 4.81 7.08 -23.04
C VAL A 269 3.72 6.03 -22.77
N VAL A 270 3.76 4.88 -23.46
CA VAL A 270 2.79 3.80 -23.27
C VAL A 270 2.80 3.29 -21.83
N PHE A 271 3.99 3.04 -21.28
CA PHE A 271 4.17 2.64 -19.89
C PHE A 271 3.56 3.66 -18.91
N ALA A 272 3.80 4.96 -19.13
CA ALA A 272 3.24 6.00 -18.29
C ALA A 272 1.71 6.01 -18.32
N PHE A 273 1.09 5.87 -19.50
CA PHE A 273 -0.38 5.81 -19.62
C PHE A 273 -0.98 4.58 -18.96
N GLU A 274 -0.32 3.42 -19.06
CA GLU A 274 -0.78 2.21 -18.37
C GLU A 274 -0.66 2.34 -16.84
N LYS A 275 0.45 2.90 -16.36
CA LYS A 275 0.70 3.07 -14.93
C LYS A 275 -0.18 4.13 -14.28
N PHE A 276 -0.37 5.25 -14.95
CA PHE A 276 -1.15 6.38 -14.44
C PHE A 276 -2.61 6.34 -14.90
N ARG A 277 -3.06 5.20 -15.42
CA ARG A 277 -4.40 5.04 -15.99
C ARG A 277 -5.51 5.46 -15.02
N SER A 278 -5.41 5.12 -13.75
CA SER A 278 -6.41 5.50 -12.72
C SER A 278 -6.53 7.00 -12.54
N TYR A 279 -5.44 7.75 -12.71
CA TYR A 279 -5.40 9.20 -12.59
C TYR A 279 -5.90 9.91 -13.86
N ILE A 280 -5.53 9.38 -15.02
CA ILE A 280 -5.76 10.04 -16.32
C ILE A 280 -7.14 9.73 -16.88
N VAL A 281 -7.59 8.47 -16.75
CA VAL A 281 -8.89 8.03 -17.27
C VAL A 281 -9.99 8.66 -16.41
N ASN A 282 -10.75 9.58 -17.00
CA ASN A 282 -11.79 10.44 -16.40
C ASN A 282 -11.31 11.77 -15.80
N SER A 283 -10.02 12.12 -15.92
CA SER A 283 -9.61 13.52 -15.76
C SER A 283 -10.18 14.35 -16.91
N LYS A 284 -10.86 15.45 -16.58
CA LYS A 284 -11.50 16.36 -17.55
C LYS A 284 -10.52 17.39 -18.08
#